data_AF-A0A534Q5T8-F1
#
_entry.id   AF-A0A534Q5T8-F1
#
_cell.length_a   1.000
_cell.length_b   1.000
_cell.length_c   1.000
_cell.angle_alpha   90.00
_cell.angle_beta   90.00
_cell.angle_gamma   90.00
#
_symmetry.space_group_name_H-M   'P 1'
#
loop_
_entity.id
_entity.type
_entity.pdbx_description
1 polymer ?
#
loop_
_entity_poly.entity_id
_entity_poly.type
_entity_poly.pdbx_seq_one_letter_code
_entity_poly.pdbx_strand_id
1 'polypeptide(L)'
;MKGKYNAGLVSFNAIIGDPGSGCNNGTVKAEDGSRYADVVTGTGGKWYSICSADWAQVAKDMSLDAFRGRVQFPLTRIADPATIVVTVNGTPQSVGTDYSFDQPTNSVIFKAAPPPAATIVVDYNAHCF
;
A
#
# COMPACT_ATOMS: atom_id res chain seq x y z
N MET A 1 0.67 -19.59 7.12
CA MET A 1 0.14 -19.23 5.78
C MET A 1 -1.34 -18.90 5.94
N LYS A 2 -1.75 -17.62 5.92
CA LYS A 2 -3.13 -17.22 6.18
C LYS A 2 -3.89 -17.07 4.86
N GLY A 3 -4.64 -18.11 4.47
CA GLY A 3 -5.80 -18.05 3.56
C GLY A 3 -5.54 -17.74 2.08
N LYS A 4 -6.04 -18.62 1.21
CA LYS A 4 -5.96 -18.65 -0.27
C LYS A 4 -6.39 -17.37 -1.02
N TYR A 5 -6.89 -16.33 -0.35
CA TYR A 5 -7.43 -15.11 -0.96
C TYR A 5 -6.89 -13.79 -0.38
N ASN A 6 -5.90 -13.82 0.51
CA ASN A 6 -5.48 -12.64 1.28
C ASN A 6 -3.97 -12.32 1.16
N ALA A 7 -3.34 -12.67 0.03
CA ALA A 7 -1.97 -12.24 -0.24
C ALA A 7 -1.96 -10.70 -0.38
N GLY A 8 -1.42 -10.00 0.62
CA GLY A 8 -1.31 -8.53 0.63
C GLY A 8 -2.17 -7.78 1.65
N LEU A 9 -3.01 -8.45 2.46
CA LEU A 9 -3.82 -7.76 3.49
C LEU A 9 -3.09 -7.48 4.81
N VAL A 10 -1.89 -8.03 5.00
CA VAL A 10 -1.07 -7.78 6.18
C VAL A 10 0.35 -7.51 5.72
N SER A 11 0.84 -6.29 6.00
CA SER A 11 2.24 -5.92 5.88
C SER A 11 2.89 -5.93 7.26
N PHE A 12 4.05 -6.56 7.41
CA PHE A 12 4.85 -6.52 8.63
C PHE A 12 6.05 -5.60 8.41
N ASN A 13 6.13 -4.52 9.20
CA ASN A 13 7.29 -3.62 9.22
C ASN A 13 8.06 -3.80 10.53
N ALA A 14 9.38 -3.69 10.50
CA ALA A 14 10.22 -3.93 11.68
C ALA A 14 11.38 -2.95 11.81
N ILE A 15 11.76 -2.64 13.05
CA ILE A 15 13.02 -1.95 13.35
C ILE A 15 13.95 -2.97 14.01
N ILE A 16 15.06 -3.28 13.36
CA ILE A 16 15.93 -4.42 13.70
C ILE A 16 17.41 -4.07 13.55
N GLY A 17 18.31 -4.91 14.07
CA GLY A 17 19.72 -4.84 13.68
C GLY A 17 19.92 -5.34 12.25
N ASP A 18 20.93 -4.81 11.57
CA ASP A 18 21.12 -5.04 10.13
C ASP A 18 21.24 -6.54 9.81
N PRO A 19 20.47 -7.06 8.83
CA PRO A 19 20.52 -8.47 8.45
C PRO A 19 21.92 -8.93 8.04
N GLY A 20 22.36 -10.06 8.60
CA GLY A 20 23.64 -10.71 8.32
C GLY A 20 24.78 -10.30 9.24
N SER A 21 24.67 -9.17 9.95
CA SER A 21 25.78 -8.66 10.80
C SER A 21 25.35 -8.03 12.13
N GLY A 22 24.07 -7.70 12.30
CA GLY A 22 23.63 -6.77 13.33
C GLY A 22 24.17 -5.36 13.06
N CYS A 23 24.02 -4.47 14.04
CA CYS A 23 24.47 -3.09 13.91
C CYS A 23 25.03 -2.52 15.21
N ASN A 24 25.91 -1.52 15.10
CA ASN A 24 26.42 -0.75 16.23
C ASN A 24 26.78 0.67 15.78
N ASN A 25 26.19 1.70 16.39
CA ASN A 25 26.50 3.11 16.11
C ASN A 25 27.23 3.84 17.27
N GLY A 26 27.74 3.09 18.24
CA GLY A 26 28.43 3.62 19.43
C GLY A 26 27.51 3.94 20.60
N THR A 27 26.21 4.15 20.38
CA THR A 27 25.20 4.37 21.44
C THR A 27 24.21 3.21 21.53
N VAL A 28 23.88 2.62 20.39
CA VAL A 28 22.96 1.49 20.26
C VAL A 28 23.70 0.35 19.58
N LYS A 29 23.54 -0.86 20.14
CA LYS A 29 24.02 -2.11 19.56
C LYS A 29 22.87 -3.10 19.46
N ALA A 30 22.74 -3.74 18.31
CA ALA A 30 21.75 -4.78 18.08
C ALA A 30 22.37 -5.97 17.35
N GLU A 31 21.82 -7.15 17.63
CA GLU A 31 22.20 -8.39 16.95
C GLU A 31 21.49 -8.50 15.59
N ASP A 32 21.91 -9.50 14.81
CA ASP A 32 21.37 -9.78 13.49
C ASP A 32 19.84 -9.99 13.52
N GLY A 33 19.13 -9.16 12.74
CA GLY A 33 17.69 -9.19 12.59
C GLY A 33 17.16 -10.06 11.45
N SER A 34 18.00 -10.86 10.77
CA SER A 34 17.65 -11.58 9.53
C SER A 34 16.30 -12.32 9.59
N ARG A 35 16.01 -13.02 10.70
CA ARG A 35 14.74 -13.75 10.87
C ARG A 35 13.50 -12.85 10.74
N TYR A 36 13.59 -11.61 11.22
CA TYR A 36 12.51 -10.63 11.09
C TYR A 36 12.50 -10.01 9.70
N ALA A 37 13.66 -9.77 9.09
CA ALA A 37 13.78 -9.29 7.72
C ALA A 37 13.15 -10.26 6.70
N ASP A 38 13.26 -11.57 6.94
CA ASP A 38 12.60 -12.59 6.11
C ASP A 38 11.07 -12.47 6.17
N VAL A 39 10.51 -12.24 7.36
CA VAL A 39 9.06 -12.04 7.56
C VAL A 39 8.59 -10.73 6.91
N VAL A 40 9.37 -9.66 7.06
CA VAL A 40 9.13 -8.37 6.41
C VAL A 40 9.07 -8.56 4.89
N THR A 41 10.08 -9.22 4.32
CA THR A 41 10.17 -9.48 2.87
C THR A 41 9.01 -10.37 2.40
N GLY A 42 8.68 -11.42 3.15
CA GLY A 42 7.58 -12.33 2.83
C GLY A 42 6.18 -11.70 2.91
N THR A 43 6.04 -10.57 3.59
CA THR A 43 4.78 -9.80 3.69
C THR A 43 4.78 -8.51 2.85
N GLY A 44 5.87 -8.24 2.13
CA GLY A 44 6.06 -7.02 1.35
C GLY A 44 6.09 -5.76 2.20
N GLY A 45 6.51 -5.85 3.47
CA GLY A 45 6.76 -4.70 4.34
C GLY A 45 8.18 -4.15 4.17
N LYS A 46 8.58 -3.23 5.05
CA LYS A 46 9.93 -2.68 5.12
C LYS A 46 10.56 -2.84 6.49
N TRP A 47 11.87 -2.98 6.53
CA TRP A 47 12.64 -2.98 7.77
C TRP A 47 13.57 -1.77 7.81
N TYR A 48 13.86 -1.30 9.02
CA TYR A 48 14.75 -0.18 9.28
C TYR A 48 15.80 -0.57 10.32
N SER A 49 17.02 -0.04 10.17
CA SER A 49 18.08 -0.26 11.16
C SER A 49 17.76 0.47 12.46
N ILE A 50 17.80 -0.23 13.59
CA ILE A 50 17.73 0.38 14.93
C ILE A 50 18.97 1.24 15.23
N CYS A 51 20.05 1.06 14.48
CA CYS A 51 21.24 1.90 14.61
C CYS A 51 21.21 3.13 13.70
N SER A 52 20.10 3.41 13.02
CA SER A 52 19.95 4.59 12.15
C SER A 52 20.31 5.88 12.91
N ALA A 53 21.10 6.74 12.27
CA ALA A 53 21.43 8.07 12.77
C ALA A 53 20.31 9.09 12.49
N ASP A 54 19.43 8.80 11.53
CA ASP A 54 18.32 9.67 11.13
C ASP A 54 16.98 8.98 11.40
N TRP A 55 16.52 9.10 12.65
CA TRP A 55 15.23 8.59 13.08
C TRP A 55 14.05 9.41 12.57
N ALA A 56 14.27 10.68 12.19
CA ALA A 56 13.23 11.52 11.63
C ALA A 56 12.81 11.01 10.25
N GLN A 57 13.78 10.62 9.42
CA GLN A 57 13.52 9.99 8.13
C GLN A 57 12.87 8.61 8.30
N VAL A 58 13.36 7.78 9.23
CA VAL A 58 12.74 6.46 9.54
C VAL A 58 11.28 6.63 9.95
N ALA A 59 10.97 7.56 10.86
CA ALA A 59 9.59 7.80 11.31
C ALA A 59 8.69 8.30 10.16
N LYS A 60 9.21 9.16 9.28
CA LYS A 60 8.50 9.66 8.10
C LYS A 60 8.17 8.52 7.13
N ASP A 61 9.14 7.66 6.82
CA ASP A 61 8.95 6.55 5.89
C ASP A 61 8.01 5.49 6.48
N MET A 62 8.14 5.18 7.77
CA MET A 62 7.20 4.32 8.49
C MET A 62 5.79 4.88 8.52
N SER A 63 5.64 6.20 8.69
CA SER A 63 4.34 6.87 8.60
C SER A 63 3.73 6.68 7.21
N LEU A 64 4.49 6.92 6.15
CA LEU A 64 4.02 6.71 4.77
C LEU A 64 3.63 5.25 4.50
N ASP A 65 4.39 4.29 5.04
CA ASP A 65 4.10 2.87 4.88
C ASP A 65 2.92 2.39 5.72
N ALA A 66 2.66 2.99 6.89
CA ALA A 66 1.47 2.73 7.69
C ALA A 66 0.21 3.26 7.00
N PHE A 67 0.33 4.41 6.32
CA PHE A 67 -0.70 4.96 5.45
C PHE A 67 -0.55 4.45 4.02
N ARG A 68 -0.59 3.13 3.80
CA ARG A 68 -0.86 2.62 2.44
C ARG A 68 -2.20 3.19 2.01
N GLY A 69 -2.15 4.14 1.09
CA GLY A 69 -3.34 4.82 0.61
C GLY A 69 -4.35 3.79 0.11
N ARG A 70 -5.63 4.02 0.40
CA ARG A 70 -6.69 3.14 -0.11
C ARG A 70 -6.61 3.15 -1.63
N VAL A 71 -6.53 1.95 -2.22
CA VAL A 71 -6.49 1.76 -3.68
C VAL A 71 -7.83 1.27 -4.22
N GLN A 72 -8.66 0.68 -3.37
CA GLN A 72 -9.98 0.17 -3.73
C GLN A 72 -11.08 1.10 -3.21
N PHE A 73 -11.92 1.54 -4.13
CA PHE A 73 -13.04 2.44 -3.88
C PHE A 73 -14.34 1.78 -4.39
N PRO A 74 -15.18 1.24 -3.50
CA PRO A 74 -16.46 0.65 -3.88
C PRO A 74 -17.43 1.72 -4.37
N LEU A 75 -18.13 1.44 -5.47
CA LEU A 75 -19.18 2.29 -6.02
C LEU A 75 -20.51 2.00 -5.32
N THR A 76 -21.31 3.06 -5.15
CA THR A 76 -22.57 2.99 -4.42
C THR A 76 -23.69 2.28 -5.19
N ARG A 77 -23.61 2.23 -6.52
CA ARG A 77 -24.55 1.52 -7.40
C ARG A 77 -23.79 0.64 -8.37
N ILE A 78 -24.42 -0.46 -8.80
CA ILE A 78 -23.84 -1.34 -9.82
C ILE A 78 -23.63 -0.53 -11.10
N ALA A 79 -22.36 -0.39 -11.50
CA ALA A 79 -21.98 0.36 -12.68
C ALA A 79 -22.00 -0.51 -13.94
N ASP A 80 -22.34 0.08 -15.08
CA ASP A 80 -22.01 -0.48 -16.39
C ASP A 80 -20.50 -0.30 -16.63
N PRO A 81 -19.70 -1.39 -16.68
CA PRO A 81 -18.24 -1.33 -16.80
C PRO A 81 -17.76 -0.52 -18.01
N ALA A 82 -18.53 -0.48 -19.10
CA ALA A 82 -18.14 0.21 -20.32
C ALA A 82 -18.25 1.74 -20.21
N THR A 83 -18.91 2.24 -19.17
CA THR A 83 -19.21 3.67 -18.99
C THR A 83 -18.36 4.34 -17.91
N ILE A 84 -17.51 3.58 -17.23
CA ILE A 84 -16.72 4.06 -16.10
C ILE A 84 -15.63 5.00 -16.59
N VAL A 85 -15.67 6.23 -16.09
CA VAL A 85 -14.64 7.25 -16.30
C VAL A 85 -14.14 7.70 -14.94
N VAL A 86 -12.82 7.67 -14.74
CA VAL A 86 -12.18 8.04 -13.48
C VAL A 86 -11.30 9.26 -13.69
N THR A 87 -11.43 10.25 -12.81
CA THR A 87 -10.51 11.38 -12.72
C THR A 87 -9.95 11.52 -11.31
N VAL A 88 -8.69 11.94 -11.23
CA VAL A 88 -8.00 12.27 -9.97
C VAL A 88 -7.56 13.71 -10.05
N ASN A 89 -8.08 14.57 -9.17
CA ASN A 89 -7.89 16.03 -9.22
C ASN A 89 -8.20 16.62 -10.62
N GLY A 90 -9.24 16.12 -11.27
CA GLY A 90 -9.63 16.52 -12.63
C GLY A 90 -8.78 15.94 -13.76
N THR A 91 -7.72 15.17 -13.46
CA THR A 91 -6.88 14.51 -14.48
C THR A 91 -7.47 13.15 -14.84
N PRO A 92 -7.82 12.89 -16.12
CA PRO A 92 -8.32 11.59 -16.57
C PRO A 92 -7.33 10.46 -16.28
N GLN A 93 -7.86 9.32 -15.86
CA GLN A 93 -7.09 8.09 -15.64
C GLN A 93 -7.46 7.06 -16.71
N SER A 94 -6.50 6.23 -17.09
CA SER A 94 -6.66 5.22 -18.13
C SER A 94 -6.98 3.85 -17.54
N VAL A 95 -8.06 3.23 -18.02
CA VAL A 95 -8.42 1.84 -17.65
C VAL A 95 -7.31 0.88 -18.08
N GLY A 96 -7.00 -0.10 -17.24
CA GLY A 96 -5.95 -1.08 -17.48
C GLY A 96 -4.53 -0.55 -17.27
N THR A 97 -4.30 0.76 -17.28
CA THR A 97 -2.99 1.38 -17.00
C THR A 97 -2.94 1.92 -15.58
N ASP A 98 -3.88 2.77 -15.19
CA ASP A 98 -3.89 3.49 -13.92
C ASP A 98 -4.84 2.85 -12.91
N TYR A 99 -5.96 2.30 -13.39
CA TYR A 99 -6.96 1.60 -12.58
C TYR A 99 -7.59 0.44 -13.35
N SER A 100 -8.24 -0.47 -12.62
CA SER A 100 -9.15 -1.47 -13.16
C SER A 100 -10.50 -1.42 -12.43
N PHE A 101 -11.55 -1.92 -13.07
CA PHE A 101 -12.83 -2.12 -12.43
C PHE A 101 -13.01 -3.60 -12.06
N ASP A 102 -13.36 -3.87 -10.80
CA ASP A 102 -13.72 -5.19 -10.31
C ASP A 102 -15.24 -5.28 -10.15
N GLN A 103 -15.88 -5.97 -11.08
CA GLN A 103 -17.33 -6.12 -11.11
C GLN A 103 -17.90 -6.91 -9.91
N PRO A 104 -17.28 -8.02 -9.44
CA PRO A 104 -17.75 -8.73 -8.24
C PRO A 104 -17.84 -7.86 -6.98
N THR A 105 -16.89 -6.97 -6.75
CA THR A 105 -16.91 -6.03 -5.61
C THR A 105 -17.44 -4.64 -5.97
N ASN A 106 -17.90 -4.43 -7.20
CA ASN A 106 -18.35 -3.16 -7.75
C ASN A 106 -17.40 -1.99 -7.40
N SER A 107 -16.10 -2.19 -7.60
CA SER A 107 -15.07 -1.28 -7.10
C SER A 107 -14.11 -0.84 -8.19
N VAL A 108 -13.68 0.43 -8.13
CA VAL A 108 -12.50 0.92 -8.86
C VAL A 108 -11.27 0.61 -8.03
N ILE A 109 -10.29 -0.06 -8.64
CA ILE A 109 -9.02 -0.44 -8.03
C ILE A 109 -7.89 0.28 -8.76
N PHE A 110 -7.25 1.23 -8.08
CA PHE A 110 -6.06 1.89 -8.61
C PHE A 110 -4.83 1.00 -8.50
N LYS A 111 -3.95 1.03 -9.50
CA LYS A 111 -2.66 0.31 -9.44
C LYS A 111 -1.68 0.94 -8.44
N ALA A 112 -1.75 2.26 -8.29
CA ALA A 112 -1.01 3.03 -7.31
C ALA A 112 -1.97 3.86 -6.48
N ALA A 113 -1.71 4.01 -5.18
CA ALA A 113 -2.57 4.80 -4.31
C ALA A 113 -2.66 6.26 -4.82
N PRO A 114 -3.87 6.83 -4.96
CA PRO A 114 -4.03 8.23 -5.26
C PRO A 114 -3.30 9.11 -4.22
N PRO A 115 -2.77 10.29 -4.60
CA PRO A 115 -2.08 11.18 -3.68
C PRO A 115 -2.93 11.53 -2.45
N PRO A 116 -2.32 11.79 -1.29
CA PRO A 116 -3.05 12.27 -0.12
C PRO A 116 -3.88 13.52 -0.45
N ALA A 117 -5.10 13.58 0.09
CA ALA A 117 -6.07 14.65 -0.16
C ALA A 117 -6.53 14.83 -1.63
N ALA A 118 -6.20 13.88 -2.53
CA ALA A 118 -6.71 13.93 -3.90
C ALA A 118 -8.24 13.70 -3.93
N THR A 119 -8.91 14.44 -4.81
CA THR A 119 -10.33 14.22 -5.11
C THR A 119 -10.45 13.20 -6.24
N ILE A 120 -11.14 12.09 -5.95
CA ILE A 120 -11.42 11.04 -6.92
C ILE A 120 -12.87 11.20 -7.35
N VAL A 121 -13.10 11.34 -8.66
CA VAL A 121 -14.44 11.35 -9.25
C VAL A 121 -14.56 10.16 -10.18
N VAL A 122 -15.64 9.39 -10.00
CA VAL A 122 -15.97 8.26 -10.85
C VAL A 122 -17.36 8.49 -11.43
N ASP A 123 -17.40 8.73 -12.73
CA ASP A 123 -18.63 8.89 -13.50
C ASP A 123 -18.97 7.57 -14.18
N TYR A 124 -20.23 7.15 -14.10
CA TYR A 124 -20.70 5.89 -14.69
C TYR A 124 -22.22 5.90 -14.82
N ASN A 125 -22.73 5.11 -15.76
CA ASN A 125 -24.15 4.79 -15.80
C ASN A 125 -24.43 3.66 -14.83
N ALA A 126 -25.37 3.89 -13.90
CA ALA A 126 -25.84 2.85 -13.01
C ALA A 126 -26.82 1.93 -13.74
N HIS A 127 -26.69 0.62 -13.55
CA HIS A 127 -27.78 -0.29 -13.88
C HIS A 127 -28.96 0.00 -12.96
N CYS A 128 -30.06 0.49 -13.55
CA CYS A 128 -31.34 0.59 -12.85
C CYS A 128 -31.99 -0.80 -12.83
N PHE A 129 -32.46 -1.23 -11.65
CA PHE A 129 -33.41 -2.32 -11.51
C PHE A 129 -34.83 -1.77 -11.43
#